data_AF-A0A924KYB2-F1
#
_entry.id   AF-A0A924KYB2-F1
#
_cell.length_a   1.000
_cell.length_b   1.000
_cell.length_c   1.000
_cell.angle_alpha   90.00
_cell.angle_beta   90.00
_cell.angle_gamma   90.00
#
_symmetry.space_group_name_H-M   'P 1'
#
loop_
_entity.id
_entity.type
_entity.pdbx_description
1 polymer ?
#
loop_
_entity_poly.entity_id
_entity_poly.type
_entity_poly.pdbx_seq_one_letter_code
_entity_poly.pdbx_strand_id
1 'polypeptide(L)'
;MNLWRMYDALYCFFVTTWAKSPGIHLRFLPTYSPNLNIIEQLWKFTKKEILNARYYDSPTLFHQTINTFFQNINKDYLPDLQKLLTLNFQFFDNDTTHSYEA
;
A
#
# COMPACT_ATOMS: atom_id res chain seq x y z
N MET A 1 -14.53 20.20 -21.74
CA MET A 1 -13.26 19.47 -21.64
C MET A 1 -12.64 19.85 -20.30
N ASN A 2 -12.78 18.98 -19.31
CA ASN A 2 -12.66 19.38 -17.90
C ASN A 2 -11.19 19.56 -17.49
N LEU A 3 -10.86 20.69 -16.86
CA LEU A 3 -9.53 21.02 -16.30
C LEU A 3 -8.94 19.88 -15.44
N TRP A 4 -9.79 19.09 -14.79
CA TRP A 4 -9.41 17.90 -14.00
C TRP A 4 -8.67 16.83 -14.81
N ARG A 5 -9.09 16.54 -16.05
CA ARG A 5 -8.39 15.54 -16.90
C ARG A 5 -6.99 16.00 -17.30
N MET A 6 -6.75 17.31 -17.34
CA MET A 6 -5.45 17.87 -17.70
C MET A 6 -4.48 17.86 -16.52
N TYR A 7 -4.97 18.07 -15.29
CA TYR A 7 -4.15 18.05 -14.08
C TYR A 7 -3.65 16.63 -13.74
N ASP A 8 -4.53 15.62 -13.85
CA ASP A 8 -4.17 14.21 -13.61
C ASP A 8 -3.15 13.69 -14.65
N ALA A 9 -3.31 14.10 -15.91
CA ALA A 9 -2.37 13.76 -16.98
C ALA A 9 -0.99 14.40 -16.75
N LEU A 10 -0.95 15.64 -16.27
CA LEU A 10 0.30 16.36 -15.98
C LEU A 10 1.04 15.77 -14.78
N TYR A 11 0.30 15.39 -13.73
CA TYR A 11 0.88 14.77 -12.54
C TYR A 11 1.56 13.42 -12.88
N CYS A 12 0.89 12.58 -13.68
CA CYS A 12 1.46 11.33 -14.18
C CYS A 12 2.71 11.55 -15.05
N PHE A 13 2.73 12.61 -15.86
CA PHE A 13 3.88 12.95 -16.71
C PHE A 13 5.13 13.30 -15.88
N PHE A 14 5.00 14.11 -14.83
CA PHE A 14 6.15 14.46 -13.98
C PHE A 14 6.71 13.25 -13.24
N VAL A 15 5.83 12.43 -12.63
CA VAL A 15 6.25 11.23 -11.89
C VAL A 15 6.96 10.24 -12.81
N THR A 16 6.41 9.99 -14.00
CA THR A 16 7.02 9.07 -14.99
C THR A 16 8.34 9.61 -15.55
N THR A 17 8.45 10.92 -15.80
CA THR A 17 9.68 11.54 -16.30
C THR A 17 10.78 11.51 -15.24
N TRP A 18 10.45 11.84 -14.00
CA TRP A 18 11.40 11.79 -12.90
C TRP A 18 11.87 10.37 -12.63
N ALA A 19 10.97 9.38 -12.61
CA ALA A 19 11.30 7.97 -12.37
C ALA A 19 12.24 7.38 -13.45
N LYS A 20 12.18 7.87 -14.69
CA LYS A 20 13.09 7.45 -15.77
C LYS A 20 14.55 7.85 -15.52
N SER A 21 14.79 9.01 -14.90
CA SER A 21 16.15 9.54 -14.66
C SER A 21 17.03 8.58 -13.82
N PRO A 22 16.57 8.04 -12.68
CA PRO A 22 17.30 7.01 -11.92
C PRO A 22 17.04 5.57 -12.40
N GLY A 23 16.27 5.35 -13.48
CA GLY A 23 15.93 4.00 -13.95
C GLY A 23 14.90 3.25 -13.10
N ILE A 24 14.00 3.94 -12.42
CA ILE A 24 12.92 3.34 -11.63
C ILE A 24 11.80 2.85 -12.55
N HIS A 25 11.50 1.55 -12.48
CA HIS A 25 10.36 0.96 -13.18
C HIS A 25 9.08 1.09 -12.34
N LEU A 26 8.15 1.93 -12.80
CA LEU A 26 6.82 2.06 -12.19
C LEU A 26 5.96 0.84 -12.56
N ARG A 27 5.56 0.05 -11.56
CA ARG A 27 4.62 -1.06 -11.75
C ARG A 27 3.20 -0.58 -11.45
N PHE A 28 2.33 -0.72 -12.44
CA PHE A 28 0.91 -0.43 -12.25
C PHE A 28 0.23 -1.61 -11.54
N LEU A 29 -0.59 -1.31 -10.54
CA LEU A 29 -1.47 -2.27 -9.90
C LEU A 29 -2.89 -2.10 -10.46
N PRO A 30 -3.63 -3.20 -10.70
CA PRO A 30 -5.03 -3.10 -11.07
C PRO A 30 -5.83 -2.33 -10.02
N THR A 31 -6.86 -1.61 -10.46
CA THR A 31 -7.72 -0.83 -9.58
C THR A 31 -8.32 -1.70 -8.48
N TYR A 32 -8.47 -1.16 -7.27
CA TYR A 32 -9.06 -1.86 -6.12
C TYR A 32 -8.40 -3.22 -5.80
N SER A 33 -7.07 -3.32 -5.95
CA SER A 33 -6.31 -4.54 -5.65
C SER A 33 -5.47 -4.39 -4.37
N PRO A 34 -6.10 -4.19 -3.20
CA PRO A 34 -5.40 -3.94 -1.93
C PRO A 34 -4.50 -5.11 -1.53
N ASN A 35 -4.89 -6.33 -1.91
CA ASN A 35 -4.12 -7.54 -1.62
C ASN A 35 -2.78 -7.56 -2.37
N LEU A 36 -2.70 -6.96 -3.57
CA LEU A 36 -1.46 -6.85 -4.35
C LEU A 36 -0.56 -5.71 -3.85
N ASN A 37 -1.08 -4.83 -2.98
CA ASN A 37 -0.38 -3.67 -2.49
C ASN A 37 0.24 -3.94 -1.11
N ILE A 38 1.51 -4.37 -1.09
CA ILE A 38 2.23 -4.76 0.15
C ILE A 38 2.20 -3.65 1.21
N ILE A 39 2.25 -2.37 0.80
CA ILE A 39 2.24 -1.25 1.76
C ILE A 39 0.94 -1.21 2.58
N GLU A 40 -0.18 -1.67 2.02
CA GLU A 40 -1.45 -1.72 2.73
C GLU A 40 -1.46 -2.81 3.80
N GLN A 41 -0.80 -3.94 3.53
CA GLN A 41 -0.61 -4.99 4.53
C GLN A 41 0.26 -4.49 5.67
N LEU A 42 1.38 -3.83 5.35
CA LEU A 42 2.23 -3.20 6.35
C LEU A 42 1.47 -2.16 7.16
N TRP A 43 0.65 -1.32 6.51
CA TRP A 43 -0.13 -0.30 7.21
C TRP A 43 -1.22 -0.87 8.11
N LYS A 44 -1.87 -1.99 7.70
CA LYS A 44 -2.79 -2.73 8.58
C LYS A 44 -2.07 -3.26 9.82
N PHE A 45 -0.87 -3.79 9.65
CA PHE A 45 -0.02 -4.25 10.76
C PHE A 45 0.38 -3.10 11.69
N THR A 46 0.91 -2.00 11.15
CA THR A 46 1.24 -0.79 11.93
C THR A 46 0.05 -0.31 12.75
N LYS A 47 -1.13 -0.23 12.13
CA LYS A 47 -2.35 0.16 12.85
C LYS A 47 -2.65 -0.77 14.00
N LYS A 48 -2.58 -2.09 13.78
CA LYS A 48 -2.83 -3.09 14.82
C LYS A 48 -1.87 -2.94 16.00
N GLU A 49 -0.57 -2.80 15.75
CA GLU A 49 0.45 -2.84 16.79
C GLU A 49 0.56 -1.53 17.59
N ILE A 50 0.39 -0.38 16.94
CA ILE A 50 0.62 0.91 17.59
C ILE A 50 -0.55 1.88 17.56
N LEU A 51 -1.58 1.71 16.70
CA LEU A 51 -2.67 2.69 16.62
C LEU A 51 -4.02 2.17 17.14
N ASN A 52 -4.21 0.85 17.19
CA ASN A 52 -5.48 0.26 17.54
C ASN A 52 -5.75 0.46 19.04
N ALA A 53 -6.91 1.05 19.35
CA ALA A 53 -7.34 1.38 20.71
C ALA A 53 -6.33 2.23 21.52
N ARG A 54 -5.45 2.99 20.86
CA ARG A 54 -4.50 3.90 21.51
C ARG A 54 -4.84 5.36 21.18
N TYR A 55 -4.94 6.17 22.22
CA TYR A 55 -5.07 7.62 22.10
C TYR A 55 -3.71 8.28 22.28
N TYR A 56 -3.46 9.33 21.50
CA TYR A 56 -2.24 10.13 21.55
C TYR A 56 -2.61 11.57 21.86
N ASP A 57 -2.14 12.07 22.99
CA ASP A 57 -2.50 13.39 23.51
C ASP A 57 -1.95 14.56 22.68
N SER A 58 -0.98 14.30 21.79
CA SER A 58 -0.41 15.30 20.89
C SER A 58 0.00 14.72 19.53
N PRO A 59 -0.02 15.54 18.47
CA PRO A 59 0.55 15.17 17.18
C PRO A 59 2.02 14.77 17.29
N THR A 60 2.81 15.48 18.10
CA THR A 60 4.24 15.18 18.27
C THR A 60 4.45 13.75 18.77
N LEU A 61 3.69 13.32 19.77
CA LEU A 61 3.76 11.97 20.31
C LEU A 61 3.34 10.91 19.28
N PHE A 62 2.29 11.19 18.51
CA PHE A 62 1.84 10.31 17.43
C PHE A 62 2.95 10.10 16.37
N HIS A 63 3.54 11.20 15.89
CA HIS A 63 4.63 11.14 14.91
C HIS A 63 5.87 10.42 15.46
N GLN A 64 6.25 10.72 16.71
CA GLN A 64 7.37 10.06 17.37
C GLN A 64 7.14 8.56 17.52
N THR A 65 5.92 8.15 17.88
CA THR A 65 5.58 6.73 18.05
C THR A 65 5.67 5.98 16.73
N ILE A 66 5.13 6.55 15.64
CA ILE A 66 5.24 5.98 14.29
C ILE A 66 6.70 5.87 13.85
N ASN A 67 7.49 6.93 14.01
CA ASN A 67 8.90 6.92 13.63
C ASN A 67 9.70 5.88 14.41
N THR A 68 9.50 5.82 15.73
CA THR A 68 10.18 4.86 16.61
C THR A 68 9.79 3.43 16.26
N PHE A 69 8.51 3.20 15.95
CA PHE A 69 8.04 1.89 15.48
C PHE A 69 8.77 1.47 14.21
N PHE A 70 8.79 2.31 13.16
CA PHE A 70 9.45 1.95 11.89
C PHE A 70 10.98 1.86 11.99
N GLN A 71 11.61 2.54 12.93
CA GLN A 71 13.05 2.38 13.21
C GLN A 71 13.37 0.99 13.79
N ASN A 72 12.48 0.43 14.59
CA ASN A 72 12.70 -0.84 15.29
C ASN A 72 11.95 -2.03 14.68
N ILE A 73 11.05 -1.81 13.71
CA ILE A 73 10.13 -2.83 13.19
C ILE A 73 10.85 -4.09 12.67
N ASN A 74 12.01 -3.91 12.02
CA ASN A 74 12.82 -5.02 11.49
C ASN A 74 13.55 -5.82 12.58
N LYS A 75 13.72 -5.24 13.77
CA LYS A 75 14.33 -5.92 14.91
C LYS A 75 13.28 -6.67 15.72
N ASP A 76 12.17 -5.99 16.01
CA ASP A 76 11.18 -6.47 16.97
C ASP A 76 10.15 -7.41 16.33
N TYR A 77 9.89 -7.28 15.03
CA TYR A 77 8.82 -8.01 14.32
C TYR A 77 9.30 -8.74 13.06
N LEU A 78 10.60 -9.02 12.92
CA LEU A 78 11.16 -9.64 11.72
C LEU A 78 10.39 -10.89 11.25
N PRO A 79 10.05 -11.87 12.12
CA PRO A 79 9.35 -13.07 11.68
C PRO A 79 7.94 -12.79 11.16
N ASP A 80 7.22 -11.88 11.82
CA ASP A 80 5.88 -11.46 11.41
C ASP A 80 5.91 -10.72 10.07
N LEU A 81 6.90 -9.82 9.89
CA LEU A 81 7.10 -9.10 8.65
C LEU A 81 7.45 -10.03 7.50
N GLN A 82 8.31 -11.02 7.71
CA GLN A 82 8.66 -11.99 6.67
C GLN A 82 7.42 -12.74 6.19
N LYS A 83 6.56 -13.17 7.11
CA LYS A 83 5.29 -13.83 6.79
C LYS A 83 4.30 -12.89 6.10
N LEU A 84 4.19 -11.66 6.59
CA LEU A 84 3.18 -10.69 6.15
C LEU A 84 3.52 -10.04 4.81
N LEU A 85 4.80 -9.78 4.54
CA LEU A 85 5.27 -9.14 3.32
C LEU A 85 5.60 -10.15 2.21
N THR A 86 5.14 -11.41 2.35
CA THR A 86 5.32 -12.41 1.30
C THR A 86 4.36 -12.15 0.12
N LEU A 87 4.85 -12.31 -1.10
CA LEU A 87 4.08 -12.19 -2.35
C LEU A 87 3.21 -13.43 -2.66
N ASN A 88 2.61 -14.03 -1.64
CA ASN A 88 1.74 -15.20 -1.80
C ASN A 88 0.30 -14.74 -2.02
N PHE A 89 -0.03 -14.40 -3.26
CA PHE A 89 -1.39 -13.98 -3.62
C PHE A 89 -2.28 -15.20 -3.86
N GLN A 90 -3.48 -15.19 -3.27
CA GLN A 90 -4.51 -16.15 -3.62
C GLN A 90 -5.05 -15.80 -5.01
N PHE A 91 -4.89 -16.72 -5.95
CA PHE A 91 -5.57 -16.66 -7.24
C PHE A 91 -6.88 -17.41 -7.12
N PHE A 92 -7.95 -16.84 -7.67
CA PHE A 92 -9.21 -17.55 -7.85
C PHE A 92 -9.17 -18.17 -9.24
N ASP A 93 -9.48 -19.45 -9.34
CA ASP A 93 -9.75 -20.06 -10.63
C ASP A 93 -11.02 -19.42 -11.20
N ASN A 94 -11.01 -19.17 -12.52
CA ASN A 94 -12.20 -18.67 -13.21
C ASN A 94 -13.21 -19.82 -13.33
N ASP A 95 -13.91 -20.12 -12.24
CA ASP A 95 -15.04 -21.03 -12.35
C ASP A 95 -16.08 -20.41 -13.28
N THR A 96 -16.42 -21.20 -14.29
CA THR A 96 -17.21 -20.89 -15.47
C THR A 96 -18.37 -19.96 -15.21
N THR A 97 -18.48 -18.93 -16.06
CA THR A 97 -19.70 -18.17 -16.35
C THR A 97 -20.95 -19.03 -16.14
N HIS A 98 -21.64 -18.84 -15.02
CA HIS A 98 -23.04 -19.21 -14.95
C HIS A 98 -23.77 -18.22 -15.85
N SER A 99 -24.03 -18.65 -17.08
CA SER A 99 -24.98 -18.02 -17.99
C SER A 99 -26.31 -17.90 -17.26
N TYR A 100 -26.64 -16.69 -16.80
CA TYR A 100 -28.03 -16.35 -16.49
C TYR A 100 -28.77 -16.27 -17.83
N GLU A 101 -29.29 -17.40 -18.29
CA GLU A 101 -30.38 -17.41 -19.26
C GLU A 101 -31.64 -16.91 -18.55
N ALA A 102 -32.17 -15.79 -19.02
CA ALA A 102 -33.54 -15.33 -18.82
C ALA A 102 -34.00 -14.62 -20.11
#